data_AF-A0A849DGU2-F1
#
_entry.id   AF-A0A849DGU2-F1
#
_cell.length_a   1.000
_cell.length_b   1.000
_cell.length_c   1.000
_cell.angle_alpha   90.00
_cell.angle_beta   90.00
_cell.angle_gamma   90.00
#
_symmetry.space_group_name_H-M   'P 1'
#
loop_
_entity.id
_entity.type
_entity.pdbx_description
1 polymer ?
#
loop_
_entity_poly.entity_id
_entity_poly.type
_entity_poly.pdbx_seq_one_letter_code
_entity_poly.pdbx_strand_id
1 'polypeptide(L)'
;MSLTISQILACDGATPEIAGITFDELARAVDDRHDDLVGMLRDLEDVWEAGEGRTAALEAGVALRQEILTAQAALVGTGPALREFASGARALAALLSQTVNEARAHGVGVADDGTVMSI
;
A
#
# COMPACT_ATOMS: atom_id res chain seq x y z
N MET A 1 9.24 7.68 21.77
CA MET A 1 9.34 6.21 21.91
C MET A 1 10.46 5.76 21.00
N SER A 2 11.53 5.14 21.51
CA SER A 2 12.61 4.58 20.69
C SER A 2 12.33 3.11 20.40
N LEU A 3 12.75 2.62 19.24
CA LEU A 3 12.71 1.20 18.88
C LEU A 3 13.98 0.52 19.42
N THR A 4 13.83 -0.68 19.98
CA THR A 4 14.97 -1.53 20.37
C THR A 4 15.55 -2.27 19.16
N ILE A 5 16.78 -2.74 19.28
CA ILE A 5 17.45 -3.54 18.24
C ILE A 5 16.62 -4.78 17.91
N SER A 6 16.12 -5.50 18.91
CA SER A 6 15.26 -6.67 18.72
C SER A 6 13.97 -6.32 17.98
N GLN A 7 13.37 -5.16 18.24
CA GLN A 7 12.17 -4.71 17.53
C GLN A 7 12.44 -4.43 16.04
N ILE A 8 13.59 -3.84 15.73
CA ILE A 8 13.99 -3.57 14.34
C ILE A 8 14.31 -4.88 13.62
N LEU A 9 15.06 -5.79 14.26
CA LEU A 9 15.42 -7.09 13.69
C LEU A 9 14.21 -8.02 13.50
N ALA A 10 13.18 -7.87 14.32
CA ALA A 10 11.92 -8.61 14.17
C ALA A 10 11.03 -8.06 13.04
N CYS A 11 11.38 -6.92 12.45
CA CYS A 11 10.62 -6.33 11.35
C CYS A 11 10.98 -7.01 10.02
N ASP A 12 10.22 -8.03 9.63
CA ASP A 12 10.47 -8.83 8.42
C ASP A 12 9.93 -8.19 7.11
N GLY A 13 9.12 -7.14 7.23
CA GLY A 13 8.46 -6.46 6.12
C GLY A 13 7.43 -7.30 5.36
N ALA A 14 7.17 -8.56 5.74
CA ALA A 14 6.31 -9.47 4.98
C ALA A 14 4.85 -9.01 4.99
N THR A 15 4.36 -8.60 6.18
CA THR A 15 2.99 -8.10 6.34
C THR A 15 2.72 -6.84 5.48
N PRO A 16 3.53 -5.77 5.55
CA PRO A 16 3.32 -4.61 4.69
C PRO A 16 3.52 -4.91 3.20
N GLU A 17 4.40 -5.84 2.82
CA GLU A 17 4.53 -6.26 1.41
C GLU A 17 3.25 -6.92 0.89
N ILE A 18 2.68 -7.89 1.64
CA ILE A 18 1.43 -8.57 1.29
C ILE A 18 0.27 -7.56 1.22
N ALA A 19 0.19 -6.65 2.19
CA ALA A 19 -0.79 -5.58 2.18
C ALA A 19 -0.61 -4.72 0.91
N GLY A 20 0.63 -4.35 0.56
CA GLY A 20 0.92 -3.58 -0.64
C GLY A 20 0.47 -4.26 -1.94
N ILE A 21 0.64 -5.58 -2.06
CA ILE A 21 0.13 -6.37 -3.19
C ILE A 21 -1.40 -6.34 -3.22
N THR A 22 -2.04 -6.52 -2.06
CA THR A 22 -3.51 -6.50 -1.94
C THR A 22 -4.09 -5.14 -2.36
N PHE A 23 -3.42 -4.04 -2.02
CA PHE A 23 -3.81 -2.69 -2.44
C PHE A 23 -3.67 -2.49 -3.96
N ASP A 24 -2.62 -3.03 -4.58
CA ASP A 24 -2.47 -3.01 -6.05
C ASP A 24 -3.57 -3.80 -6.75
N GLU A 25 -3.92 -4.98 -6.24
CA GLU A 25 -5.01 -5.81 -6.76
C GLU A 25 -6.36 -5.10 -6.63
N LEU A 26 -6.61 -4.48 -5.48
CA LEU A 26 -7.81 -3.68 -5.27
C LEU A 26 -7.86 -2.47 -6.22
N ALA A 27 -6.74 -1.78 -6.44
CA ALA A 27 -6.67 -0.66 -7.37
C ALA A 27 -7.02 -1.09 -8.81
N ARG A 28 -6.51 -2.24 -9.26
CA ARG A 28 -6.86 -2.82 -10.57
C ARG A 28 -8.33 -3.20 -10.66
N ALA A 29 -8.86 -3.88 -9.64
CA ALA A 29 -10.26 -4.26 -9.62
C ALA A 29 -11.18 -3.02 -9.65
N VAL A 30 -10.81 -1.92 -9.00
CA VAL A 30 -11.56 -0.66 -9.05
C VAL A 30 -11.50 -0.03 -10.45
N ASP A 31 -10.35 -0.07 -11.12
CA ASP A 31 -10.16 0.41 -12.51
C ASP A 31 -11.00 -0.40 -13.50
N ASP A 32 -10.98 -1.73 -13.40
CA ASP A 32 -11.80 -2.62 -14.25
C ASP A 32 -13.30 -2.29 -14.10
N ARG A 33 -13.76 -2.03 -12.86
CA ARG A 33 -15.16 -1.65 -12.60
C ARG A 33 -15.50 -0.24 -13.06
N HIS A 34 -14.53 0.67 -13.07
CA HIS A 34 -14.69 1.98 -13.67
C HIS A 34 -14.96 1.84 -15.18
N ASP A 35 -14.17 1.00 -15.87
CA ASP A 35 -14.32 0.77 -17.31
C ASP A 35 -15.64 0.07 -17.65
N ASP A 36 -16.05 -0.94 -16.86
CA ASP A 36 -17.37 -1.56 -16.97
C ASP A 36 -18.49 -0.51 -16.87
N LEU A 37 -18.39 0.40 -15.90
CA LEU A 37 -19.38 1.46 -15.69
C LEU A 37 -19.42 2.44 -16.86
N VAL A 38 -18.27 2.85 -17.39
CA VAL A 38 -18.19 3.72 -18.57
C VAL A 38 -18.86 3.05 -19.77
N GLY A 39 -18.63 1.75 -19.98
CA GLY A 39 -19.29 0.96 -21.01
C GLY A 39 -20.82 0.96 -20.85
N MET A 40 -21.31 0.63 -19.65
CA MET A 40 -22.74 0.60 -19.35
C MET A 40 -23.42 1.97 -19.54
N LEU A 41 -22.75 3.07 -19.16
CA LEU A 41 -23.31 4.40 -19.33
C LEU A 41 -23.39 4.81 -20.80
N ARG A 42 -22.41 4.43 -21.61
CA ARG A 42 -22.46 4.65 -23.06
C ARG A 42 -23.59 3.85 -23.70
N ASP A 43 -23.73 2.58 -23.34
CA ASP A 43 -24.77 1.71 -23.89
C ASP A 43 -26.18 2.19 -23.45
N LEU A 44 -26.30 2.82 -22.27
CA LEU A 44 -27.55 3.46 -21.83
C LEU A 44 -27.96 4.62 -22.75
N GLU A 45 -27.01 5.41 -23.25
CA GLU A 45 -27.27 6.49 -24.20
C GLU A 45 -27.77 5.97 -25.55
N ASP A 46 -27.33 4.77 -25.95
CA ASP A 46 -27.73 4.12 -27.20
C ASP A 46 -29.12 3.46 -27.12
N VAL A 47 -29.52 2.95 -25.94
CA VAL A 47 -30.77 2.20 -25.77
C VAL A 47 -31.94 3.09 -25.33
N TRP A 48 -31.66 4.17 -24.59
CA TRP A 48 -32.70 5.04 -24.04
C TRP A 48 -32.57 6.46 -24.60
N GLU A 49 -33.46 6.84 -25.51
CA GLU A 49 -33.34 8.12 -26.25
C GLU A 49 -33.69 9.36 -25.40
N ALA A 50 -34.64 9.28 -24.45
CA ALA A 50 -35.07 10.43 -23.65
C ALA A 50 -35.90 10.04 -22.40
N GLY A 51 -36.10 11.02 -21.51
CA GLY A 51 -37.04 10.93 -20.36
C GLY A 51 -36.37 11.10 -19.00
N GLU A 52 -37.17 11.35 -17.97
CA GLU A 52 -36.69 11.58 -16.59
C GLU A 52 -35.91 10.39 -16.02
N GLY A 53 -36.32 9.16 -16.35
CA GLY A 53 -35.62 7.95 -15.92
C GLY A 53 -34.20 7.83 -16.51
N ARG A 54 -34.01 8.23 -17.76
CA ARG A 54 -32.70 8.29 -18.42
C ARG A 54 -31.80 9.33 -17.74
N THR A 55 -32.33 10.53 -17.51
CA THR A 55 -31.59 11.61 -16.84
C THR A 55 -31.13 11.18 -15.44
N ALA A 56 -32.03 10.61 -14.64
CA ALA A 56 -31.70 10.14 -13.30
C ALA A 56 -30.64 9.02 -13.31
N ALA A 57 -30.72 8.07 -14.26
CA ALA A 57 -29.74 7.01 -14.41
C ALA A 57 -28.35 7.54 -14.81
N LEU A 58 -28.29 8.51 -15.73
CA LEU A 58 -27.04 9.16 -16.13
C LEU A 58 -26.41 9.93 -14.98
N GLU A 59 -27.20 10.72 -14.24
CA GLU A 59 -26.71 11.47 -13.08
C GLU A 59 -26.15 10.55 -12.00
N ALA A 60 -26.89 9.48 -11.67
CA ALA A 60 -26.43 8.47 -10.70
C ALA A 60 -25.15 7.76 -11.18
N GLY A 61 -25.06 7.43 -12.46
CA GLY A 61 -23.87 6.82 -13.05
C GLY A 61 -22.65 7.73 -13.02
N VAL A 62 -22.81 9.02 -13.34
CA VAL A 62 -21.75 10.02 -13.25
C VAL A 62 -21.28 10.18 -11.81
N ALA A 63 -22.20 10.23 -10.84
CA ALA A 63 -21.86 10.30 -9.41
C ALA A 63 -21.05 9.07 -8.98
N LEU A 64 -21.50 7.86 -9.32
CA LEU A 64 -20.80 6.62 -9.02
C LEU A 64 -19.39 6.59 -9.64
N ARG A 65 -19.25 7.08 -10.89
CA ARG A 65 -17.94 7.19 -11.55
C ARG A 65 -16.97 8.09 -10.78
N GLN A 66 -17.45 9.21 -10.24
CA GLN A 66 -16.62 10.12 -9.45
C GLN A 66 -16.18 9.50 -8.12
N GLU A 67 -17.06 8.76 -7.46
CA GLU A 67 -16.72 8.02 -6.23
C GLU A 67 -15.63 6.97 -6.50
N ILE A 68 -15.76 6.21 -7.60
CA ILE A 68 -14.78 5.22 -8.03
C ILE A 68 -13.41 5.85 -8.32
N LEU A 69 -13.37 6.96 -9.08
CA LEU A 69 -12.12 7.68 -9.37
C LEU A 69 -11.44 8.18 -8.11
N THR A 70 -12.21 8.67 -7.14
CA THR A 70 -11.69 9.13 -5.85
C THR A 70 -11.08 7.98 -5.06
N ALA A 71 -11.75 6.82 -5.02
CA ALA A 71 -11.24 5.62 -4.37
C ALA A 71 -9.96 5.11 -5.05
N GLN A 72 -9.93 5.06 -6.38
CA GLN A 72 -8.76 4.63 -7.15
C GLN A 72 -7.53 5.50 -6.84
N ALA A 73 -7.69 6.81 -6.80
CA ALA A 73 -6.60 7.73 -6.50
C ALA A 73 -5.97 7.47 -5.12
N ALA A 74 -6.78 7.11 -4.12
CA ALA A 74 -6.28 6.75 -2.79
C ALA A 74 -5.53 5.40 -2.78
N LEU A 75 -5.93 4.47 -3.64
CA LEU A 75 -5.35 3.12 -3.69
C LEU A 75 -4.01 3.08 -4.43
N VAL A 76 -3.87 3.81 -5.54
CA VAL A 76 -2.68 3.78 -6.42
C VAL A 76 -1.39 4.16 -5.66
N GLY A 77 -1.47 5.05 -4.68
CA GLY A 77 -0.31 5.44 -3.86
C GLY A 77 0.01 4.48 -2.71
N THR A 78 -1.00 3.77 -2.20
CA THR A 78 -0.87 3.01 -0.95
C THR A 78 -0.05 1.73 -1.14
N GLY A 79 -0.29 0.99 -2.23
CA GLY A 79 0.43 -0.24 -2.54
C GLY A 79 1.94 -0.06 -2.68
N PRO A 80 2.41 0.88 -3.54
CA PRO A 80 3.83 1.20 -3.67
C PRO A 80 4.47 1.65 -2.35
N ALA A 81 3.81 2.52 -1.59
CA ALA A 81 4.32 3.02 -0.31
C ALA A 81 4.53 1.90 0.72
N LEU A 82 3.61 0.93 0.80
CA LEU A 82 3.73 -0.22 1.69
C LEU A 82 4.90 -1.14 1.30
N ARG A 83 5.14 -1.34 0.00
CA ARG A 83 6.28 -2.11 -0.49
C ARG A 83 7.62 -1.40 -0.27
N GLU A 84 7.65 -0.09 -0.47
CA GLU A 84 8.83 0.73 -0.17
C GLU A 84 9.17 0.66 1.33
N PHE A 85 8.15 0.79 2.19
CA PHE A 85 8.31 0.60 3.63
C PHE A 85 8.84 -0.79 3.98
N ALA A 86 8.26 -1.86 3.40
CA ALA A 86 8.72 -3.23 3.62
C ALA A 86 10.19 -3.43 3.21
N SER A 87 10.59 -2.88 2.06
CA SER A 87 11.96 -2.91 1.56
C SER A 87 12.91 -2.17 2.51
N GLY A 88 12.53 -0.96 2.94
CA GLY A 88 13.31 -0.15 3.88
C GLY A 88 13.51 -0.85 5.23
N ALA A 89 12.46 -1.49 5.76
CA ALA A 89 12.53 -2.25 7.01
C ALA A 89 13.53 -3.41 6.93
N ARG A 90 13.50 -4.19 5.84
CA ARG A 90 14.46 -5.28 5.61
C ARG A 90 15.89 -4.80 5.45
N ALA A 91 16.09 -3.72 4.69
CA ALA A 91 17.40 -3.13 4.51
C ALA A 91 17.98 -2.63 5.85
N LEU A 92 17.16 -1.99 6.68
CA LEU A 92 17.54 -1.55 8.01
C LEU A 92 17.89 -2.73 8.93
N ALA A 93 17.07 -3.78 8.95
CA ALA A 93 17.33 -4.98 9.75
C ALA A 93 18.63 -5.68 9.32
N ALA A 94 18.89 -5.77 8.02
CA ALA A 94 20.13 -6.34 7.49
C ALA A 94 21.37 -5.52 7.90
N LEU A 95 21.30 -4.19 7.76
CA LEU A 95 22.40 -3.29 8.13
C LEU A 95 22.67 -3.31 9.65
N LEU A 96 21.62 -3.36 10.45
CA LEU A 96 21.73 -3.44 11.91
C LEU A 96 22.34 -4.78 12.34
N SER A 97 21.90 -5.89 11.73
CA SER A 97 22.47 -7.22 11.97
C SER A 97 23.96 -7.25 11.62
N GLN A 98 24.34 -6.71 10.46
CA GLN A 98 25.74 -6.59 10.06
C GLN A 98 26.55 -5.78 11.08
N THR A 99 26.09 -4.59 11.43
CA THR A 99 26.78 -3.70 12.39
C THR A 99 26.98 -4.37 13.75
N VAL A 100 25.95 -5.04 14.28
CA VAL A 100 26.03 -5.76 15.57
C VAL A 100 27.02 -6.92 15.49
N ASN A 101 27.04 -7.66 14.38
CA ASN A 101 27.97 -8.77 14.19
C ASN A 101 29.42 -8.27 14.09
N GLU A 102 29.67 -7.18 13.36
CA GLU A 102 30.99 -6.54 13.27
C GLU A 102 31.47 -6.04 14.64
N ALA A 103 30.60 -5.36 15.40
CA ALA A 103 30.93 -4.92 16.76
C ALA A 103 31.34 -6.09 17.66
N ARG A 104 30.57 -7.18 17.64
CA ARG A 104 30.87 -8.39 18.42
C ARG A 104 32.18 -9.05 18.00
N ALA A 105 32.51 -9.05 16.71
CA ALA A 105 33.80 -9.56 16.21
C ALA A 105 34.99 -8.75 16.74
N HIS A 106 34.79 -7.49 17.09
CA HIS A 106 35.78 -6.61 17.72
C HIS A 106 35.74 -6.61 19.27
N GLY A 107 35.04 -7.56 19.90
CA GLY A 107 34.96 -7.67 21.35
C GLY A 107 34.05 -6.62 22.01
N VAL A 108 33.12 -6.05 21.24
CA VAL A 108 32.17 -5.06 21.73
C VAL A 108 30.82 -5.72 22.02
N GLY A 109 30.31 -5.52 23.23
CA GLY A 109 28.96 -5.91 23.63
C GLY A 109 27.95 -4.85 23.19
N VAL A 110 26.85 -5.27 22.57
CA VAL A 110 25.76 -4.38 22.17
C VAL A 110 24.48 -4.86 22.87
N ALA A 111 23.93 -4.02 23.74
CA ALA A 111 22.67 -4.25 24.43
C ALA A 111 21.47 -3.92 23.51
N ASP A 112 20.28 -4.40 23.88
CA ASP A 112 19.09 -4.30 23.04
C ASP A 112 18.58 -2.86 22.86
N ASP A 113 18.90 -1.98 23.81
CA ASP A 113 18.60 -0.54 23.73
C ASP A 113 19.62 0.24 22.88
N GLY A 114 20.61 -0.44 22.29
CA GLY A 114 21.69 0.18 21.52
C GLY A 114 22.90 0.60 22.36
N THR A 115 22.90 0.34 23.68
CA THR A 115 24.04 0.66 24.53
C THR A 115 25.25 -0.21 24.17
N VAL A 116 26.38 0.45 23.95
CA VAL A 116 27.66 -0.18 23.62
C VAL A 116 28.48 -0.38 24.89
N MET A 117 28.95 -1.60 25.13
CA MET A 117 29.76 -1.97 26.28
C MET A 117 31.10 -2.56 25.80
N SER A 118 32.21 -2.14 26.39
CA SER A 118 33.47 -2.86 26.22
C SER A 118 33.38 -4.17 26.98
N ILE A 119 33.68 -5.28 26.32
CA ILE A 119 33.86 -6.58 26.97
C ILE A 119 35.30 -6.66 27.49
#